data_AF-A0A814EUP3-F1
#
_entry.id   AF-A0A814EUP3-F1
#
_cell.length_a   1.000
_cell.length_b   1.000
_cell.length_c   1.000
_cell.angle_alpha   90.00
_cell.angle_beta   90.00
_cell.angle_gamma   90.00
#
_symmetry.space_group_name_H-M   'P 1'
#
loop_
_entity.id
_entity.type
_entity.pdbx_description
1 polymer ?
#
loop_
_entity_poly.entity_id
_entity_poly.type
_entity_poly.pdbx_seq_one_letter_code
_entity_poly.pdbx_strand_id
1 'polypeptide(L)'
;MDETSIYLDFPSNYTFEEKGTKRIKTITNGAERVRLSAAFSATADGEKLPVYVLVSRKSDLPNYTPPNNVQIEYKTGATFNEHVVVNYVKRVVVPHMVQKGFKKVIFFLDSARCHLTKSVKDELQVNGIVTN
;
A
#
# COMPACT_ATOMS: atom_id res chain seq x y z
N MET A 1 8.44 -0.66 6.82
CA MET A 1 7.29 -0.57 5.89
C MET A 1 7.09 0.90 5.58
N ASP A 2 6.69 1.20 4.35
CA ASP A 2 6.26 2.54 3.98
C ASP A 2 5.08 2.45 3.00
N GLU A 3 4.24 3.48 2.99
CA GLU A 3 3.05 3.57 2.16
C GLU A 3 3.20 4.63 1.08
N THR A 4 2.72 4.30 -0.12
CA THR A 4 2.74 5.23 -1.25
C THR A 4 1.44 5.20 -2.03
N SER A 5 1.13 6.34 -2.64
CA SER A 5 -0.04 6.50 -3.51
C SER A 5 0.35 6.19 -4.95
N ILE A 6 -0.42 5.33 -5.60
CA ILE A 6 -0.25 5.00 -7.01
C ILE A 6 -1.44 5.59 -7.76
N TYR A 7 -1.19 6.64 -8.54
CA TYR A 7 -2.22 7.28 -9.35
C TYR A 7 -2.48 6.46 -10.63
N LEU A 8 -3.75 6.29 -10.98
CA LEU A 8 -4.14 5.53 -12.17
C LEU A 8 -4.02 6.33 -13.46
N ASP A 9 -3.95 7.66 -13.34
CA ASP A 9 -3.61 8.55 -14.45
C ASP A 9 -2.52 9.52 -14.00
N PHE A 10 -1.51 9.66 -14.85
CA PHE A 10 -0.32 10.48 -14.58
C PHE A 10 -0.02 11.32 -15.82
N PRO A 11 -0.78 12.40 -16.05
CA PRO A 11 -0.55 13.26 -17.20
C PRO A 11 0.86 13.87 -17.14
N SER A 12 1.47 14.03 -18.31
CA SER A 12 2.77 14.69 -18.43
C SER A 12 2.70 16.14 -17.96
N ASN A 13 3.72 16.57 -17.21
CA ASN A 13 3.90 17.99 -16.85
C ASN A 13 4.27 18.86 -18.06
N TYR A 14 4.65 18.24 -19.17
CA TYR A 14 5.02 18.91 -20.42
C TYR A 14 4.01 18.58 -21.51
N THR A 15 3.66 19.59 -22.28
CA THR A 15 2.85 19.46 -23.49
C THR A 15 3.65 20.05 -24.67
N PHE A 16 3.52 19.44 -25.84
CA PHE A 16 4.17 19.89 -27.07
C PHE A 16 3.09 20.22 -28.09
N GLU A 17 3.15 21.43 -28.64
CA GLU A 17 2.21 21.90 -29.66
C GLU A 17 2.89 22.84 -30.65
N GLU A 18 2.23 23.08 -31.79
CA GLU A 18 2.70 24.00 -32.82
C GLU A 18 2.71 25.46 -32.31
N LYS A 19 3.74 26.22 -32.71
CA LYS A 19 3.91 27.62 -32.34
C LYS A 19 2.73 28.47 -32.80
N GLY A 20 2.12 29.21 -31.88
CA GLY A 20 0.93 30.05 -32.13
C GLY A 20 -0.38 29.43 -31.61
N THR A 21 -0.33 28.19 -31.12
CA THR A 21 -1.48 27.53 -30.49
C THR A 21 -1.90 28.22 -29.20
N LYS A 22 -3.18 28.65 -29.12
CA LYS A 22 -3.72 29.38 -27.96
C LYS A 22 -4.15 28.48 -26.79
N ARG A 23 -4.46 27.20 -27.06
CA ARG A 23 -4.91 26.23 -26.06
C ARG A 23 -4.28 24.88 -26.35
N ILE A 24 -3.63 24.33 -25.32
CA ILE A 24 -3.01 23.01 -25.38
C ILE A 24 -3.87 22.07 -24.56
N LYS A 25 -4.25 20.92 -25.13
CA LYS A 25 -5.03 19.90 -24.42
C LYS A 25 -4.06 18.97 -23.70
N THR A 26 -4.30 18.74 -22.41
CA THR A 26 -3.60 17.69 -21.68
C THR A 26 -4.21 16.33 -22.03
N ILE A 27 -3.37 15.34 -22.31
CA ILE A 27 -3.82 13.96 -22.50
C ILE A 27 -4.02 13.35 -21.11
N THR A 28 -5.28 13.11 -20.77
CA THR A 28 -5.72 12.50 -19.51
C THR A 28 -6.97 11.67 -19.79
N ASN A 29 -7.22 10.66 -18.96
CA ASN A 29 -8.46 9.88 -18.97
C ASN A 29 -9.54 10.47 -18.03
N GLY A 30 -9.27 11.62 -17.39
CA GLY A 30 -10.17 12.29 -16.43
C GLY A 30 -10.21 11.64 -15.04
N ALA A 31 -9.26 10.74 -14.74
CA ALA A 31 -9.14 10.03 -13.47
C ALA A 31 -7.85 10.38 -12.71
N GLU A 32 -7.32 11.60 -12.87
CA GLU A 32 -6.04 12.04 -12.28
C GLU A 32 -6.04 12.01 -10.75
N ARG A 33 -7.24 12.08 -10.14
CA ARG A 33 -7.41 12.01 -8.68
C ARG A 33 -7.66 10.59 -8.18
N VAL A 34 -7.88 9.63 -9.07
CA VAL A 34 -8.12 8.23 -8.71
C VAL A 34 -6.77 7.59 -8.43
N ARG A 35 -6.63 7.10 -7.20
CA ARG A 35 -5.41 6.46 -6.71
C ARG A 35 -5.71 5.15 -6.00
N LEU A 36 -4.75 4.25 -6.08
CA LEU A 36 -4.56 3.15 -5.17
C LEU A 36 -3.56 3.59 -4.10
N SER A 37 -3.54 2.90 -2.97
CA SER A 37 -2.44 3.04 -2.01
C SER A 37 -1.82 1.69 -1.77
N ALA A 38 -0.51 1.63 -1.75
CA ALA A 38 0.24 0.40 -1.56
C ALA A 38 1.20 0.54 -0.38
N ALA A 39 1.31 -0.49 0.44
CA ALA A 39 2.36 -0.63 1.43
C ALA A 39 3.42 -1.60 0.92
N PHE A 40 4.67 -1.17 1.03
CA PHE A 40 5.84 -1.94 0.65
C PHE A 40 6.69 -2.24 1.88
N SER A 41 7.23 -3.46 1.93
CA SER A 41 8.20 -3.87 2.93
C SER A 41 9.26 -4.77 2.35
N ALA A 42 10.44 -4.72 2.95
CA ALA A 42 11.55 -5.60 2.67
C ALA A 42 12.23 -6.00 3.98
N THR A 43 12.91 -7.15 3.96
CA THR A 43 13.78 -7.61 5.04
C THR A 43 15.17 -7.00 4.91
N ALA A 44 15.97 -7.11 5.97
CA ALA A 44 17.38 -6.69 5.95
C ALA A 44 18.22 -7.46 4.91
N ASP A 45 17.84 -8.69 4.59
CA ASP A 45 18.50 -9.53 3.58
C ASP A 45 18.09 -9.15 2.14
N GLY A 46 17.23 -8.14 1.96
CA GLY A 46 16.77 -7.65 0.66
C GLY A 46 15.58 -8.40 0.08
N GLU A 47 14.99 -9.35 0.80
CA GLU A 47 13.76 -10.03 0.39
C GLU A 47 12.57 -9.07 0.47
N LYS A 48 11.84 -8.92 -0.62
CA LYS A 48 10.63 -8.09 -0.68
C LYS A 48 9.43 -8.91 -0.22
N LEU A 49 8.69 -8.41 0.76
CA LEU A 49 7.44 -9.02 1.20
C LEU A 49 6.34 -8.76 0.16
N PRO A 50 5.25 -9.56 0.18
CA PRO A 50 4.09 -9.31 -0.68
C PRO A 50 3.60 -7.86 -0.58
N VAL A 51 3.33 -7.25 -1.74
CA VAL A 51 2.83 -5.86 -1.81
C VAL A 51 1.39 -5.83 -1.34
N TYR A 52 1.09 -4.94 -0.40
CA TYR A 52 -0.27 -4.79 0.11
C TYR A 52 -0.95 -3.61 -0.55
N VAL A 53 -1.98 -3.86 -1.34
CA VAL A 53 -2.64 -2.84 -2.18
C VAL A 53 -4.07 -2.60 -1.69
N LEU A 54 -4.35 -1.36 -1.33
CA LEU A 54 -5.67 -0.86 -1.01
C LEU A 54 -6.33 -0.31 -2.28
N VAL A 55 -7.40 -0.97 -2.71
CA VAL A 55 -8.19 -0.58 -3.87
C VAL A 55 -9.46 0.11 -3.41
N SER A 56 -9.67 1.35 -3.85
CA SER A 56 -10.85 2.15 -3.50
C SER A 56 -12.10 1.65 -4.24
N ARG A 57 -12.68 0.55 -3.76
CA ARG A 57 -13.87 -0.10 -4.32
C ARG A 57 -14.66 -0.79 -3.21
N LYS A 58 -15.99 -0.85 -3.36
CA LYS A 58 -16.89 -1.52 -2.40
C LYS A 58 -16.90 -3.05 -2.50
N SER A 59 -16.60 -3.56 -3.68
CA SER A 59 -16.63 -4.99 -4.00
C SER A 59 -15.37 -5.38 -4.74
N ASP A 60 -15.07 -6.67 -4.72
CA ASP A 60 -13.92 -7.24 -5.42
C ASP A 60 -14.00 -7.00 -6.93
N LEU A 61 -12.86 -7.00 -7.60
CA LEU A 61 -12.81 -6.97 -9.07
C LEU A 61 -13.36 -8.29 -9.62
N PRO A 62 -14.43 -8.27 -10.42
CA PRO A 62 -14.96 -9.48 -11.03
C PRO A 62 -13.93 -10.05 -12.00
N ASN A 63 -13.76 -11.38 -11.98
CA ASN A 63 -12.85 -12.12 -12.87
C ASN A 63 -11.39 -11.67 -12.79
N TYR A 64 -10.96 -11.13 -11.64
CA TYR A 64 -9.58 -10.75 -11.41
C TYR A 64 -8.97 -11.58 -10.31
N THR A 65 -7.85 -12.23 -10.62
CA THR A 65 -7.03 -12.94 -9.64
C THR A 65 -5.73 -12.15 -9.46
N PRO A 66 -5.45 -11.64 -8.24
CA PRO A 66 -4.21 -10.92 -8.01
C PRO A 66 -2.99 -11.84 -8.17
N PRO A 67 -1.82 -11.30 -8.56
CA PRO A 67 -0.57 -12.04 -8.51
C PRO A 67 -0.28 -12.57 -7.11
N ASN A 68 0.40 -13.72 -7.01
CA ASN A 68 0.69 -14.39 -5.73
C ASN A 68 1.44 -13.50 -4.71
N ASN A 69 2.25 -12.55 -5.20
CA ASN A 69 3.02 -11.61 -4.40
C ASN A 69 2.26 -10.30 -4.10
N VAL A 70 0.95 -10.25 -4.34
CA VAL A 70 0.11 -9.08 -4.13
C VAL A 70 -1.09 -9.45 -3.27
N GLN A 71 -1.24 -8.74 -2.14
CA GLN A 71 -2.39 -8.84 -1.27
C GLN A 71 -3.29 -7.64 -1.49
N ILE A 72 -4.53 -7.88 -1.92
CA ILE A 72 -5.50 -6.79 -2.16
C ILE A 72 -6.47 -6.69 -0.98
N GLU A 73 -6.74 -5.46 -0.56
CA GLU A 73 -7.87 -5.11 0.31
C GLU A 73 -8.77 -4.12 -0.43
N TYR A 74 -10.06 -4.43 -0.55
CA TYR A 74 -11.05 -3.55 -1.13
C TYR A 74 -11.74 -2.76 -0.03
N LYS A 75 -11.74 -1.43 -0.16
CA LYS A 75 -12.34 -0.52 0.82
C LYS A 75 -12.92 0.71 0.15
N THR A 76 -13.93 1.30 0.76
CA THR A 76 -14.42 2.63 0.36
C THR A 76 -13.35 3.68 0.73
N GLY A 77 -12.46 4.00 -0.21
CA GLY A 77 -11.33 4.92 -0.06
C GLY A 77 -9.96 4.23 -0.01
N ALA A 78 -8.92 4.97 -0.40
CA ALA A 78 -7.53 4.49 -0.50
C ALA A 78 -6.61 5.01 0.63
N THR A 79 -7.14 5.31 1.82
CA THR A 79 -6.30 5.78 2.95
C THR A 79 -6.06 4.65 3.94
N PHE A 80 -4.78 4.46 4.29
CA PHE A 80 -4.35 3.57 5.38
C PHE A 80 -4.88 4.10 6.71
N ASN A 81 -5.57 3.23 7.44
CA ASN A 81 -6.04 3.48 8.79
C ASN A 81 -5.56 2.33 9.70
N GLU A 82 -5.80 2.45 11.00
CA GLU A 82 -5.39 1.44 11.97
C GLU A 82 -5.84 0.01 11.59
N HIS A 83 -7.06 -0.15 11.07
CA HIS A 83 -7.60 -1.45 10.67
C HIS A 83 -6.82 -2.05 9.48
N VAL A 84 -6.53 -1.23 8.47
CA VAL A 84 -5.73 -1.65 7.30
C VAL A 84 -4.32 -2.05 7.73
N VAL A 85 -3.70 -1.33 8.67
CA VAL A 85 -2.37 -1.66 9.20
C VAL A 85 -2.39 -2.99 9.98
N VAL A 86 -3.40 -3.22 10.82
CA VAL A 86 -3.59 -4.50 11.51
C VAL A 86 -3.76 -5.65 10.50
N ASN A 87 -4.56 -5.45 9.46
CA ASN A 87 -4.75 -6.45 8.40
C ASN A 87 -3.47 -6.71 7.61
N TYR A 88 -2.69 -5.65 7.33
CA TYR A 88 -1.38 -5.77 6.72
C TYR A 88 -0.46 -6.68 7.55
N VAL A 89 -0.37 -6.46 8.87
CA VAL A 89 0.45 -7.29 9.77
C VAL A 89 0.00 -8.76 9.70
N LYS A 90 -1.30 -9.02 9.77
CA LYS A 90 -1.88 -10.38 9.73
C LYS A 90 -1.68 -11.09 8.40
N ARG A 91 -1.74 -10.36 7.29
CA ARG A 91 -1.73 -10.95 5.93
C ARG A 91 -0.36 -10.97 5.28
N VAL A 92 0.59 -10.19 5.78
CA VAL A 92 1.91 -10.02 5.15
C VAL A 92 3.02 -10.37 6.13
N VAL A 93 3.07 -9.73 7.30
CA VAL A 93 4.20 -9.87 8.24
C VAL A 93 4.17 -11.20 8.97
N VAL A 94 3.04 -11.54 9.58
CA VAL A 94 2.89 -12.78 10.36
C VAL A 94 3.09 -14.03 9.48
N PRO A 95 2.50 -14.15 8.27
CA PRO A 95 2.75 -15.29 7.40
C PRO A 95 4.22 -15.42 7.00
N HIS A 96 4.91 -14.30 6.74
CA HIS A 96 6.34 -14.31 6.45
C HIS A 96 7.16 -14.81 7.65
N MET A 97 6.84 -14.34 8.86
CA MET A 97 7.49 -14.82 10.10
C MET A 97 7.29 -16.32 10.28
N VAL A 98 6.07 -16.82 10.09
CA VAL A 98 5.74 -18.25 10.21
C VAL A 98 6.51 -19.07 9.17
N GLN A 99 6.53 -18.63 7.91
CA GLN A 99 7.25 -19.30 6.82
C GLN A 99 8.76 -19.41 7.11
N LYS A 100 9.35 -18.39 7.75
CA LYS A 100 10.78 -18.36 8.10
C LYS A 100 11.09 -18.94 9.48
N GLY A 101 10.08 -19.29 10.28
CA GLY A 101 10.25 -19.78 11.65
C GLY A 101 10.70 -18.71 12.66
N PHE A 102 10.47 -17.42 12.37
CA PHE A 102 10.84 -16.33 13.27
C PHE A 102 9.83 -16.16 14.41
N LYS A 103 10.32 -16.17 15.65
CA LYS A 103 9.51 -15.90 16.86
C LYS A 103 9.45 -14.42 17.24
N LYS A 104 10.46 -13.66 16.82
CA LYS A 104 10.56 -12.22 17.07
C LYS A 104 11.20 -11.54 15.88
N VAL A 105 10.68 -10.38 15.51
CA VAL A 105 11.23 -9.53 14.45
C VAL A 105 11.18 -8.07 14.86
N ILE A 106 12.11 -7.28 14.35
CA ILE A 106 12.08 -5.82 14.47
C ILE A 106 11.40 -5.29 13.21
N PHE A 107 10.35 -4.49 13.40
CA PHE A 107 9.56 -3.92 12.34
C PHE A 107 9.67 -2.40 12.35
N PHE A 108 10.37 -1.87 11.35
CA PHE A 108 10.59 -0.43 11.20
C PHE A 108 9.38 0.25 10.58
N LEU A 109 8.84 1.23 11.31
CA LEU A 109 7.70 2.03 10.92
C LEU A 109 8.01 3.51 11.11
N ASP A 110 7.38 4.35 10.29
CA ASP A 110 7.36 5.80 10.54
C ASP A 110 6.40 6.15 11.69
N SER A 111 6.36 7.43 12.05
CA SER A 111 5.50 7.94 13.12
C SER A 111 4.10 8.35 12.64
N ALA A 112 3.58 7.75 11.56
CA ALA A 112 2.21 8.03 11.11
C ALA A 112 1.19 7.70 12.21
N ARG A 113 0.13 8.50 12.32
CA ARG A 113 -0.86 8.37 13.41
C ARG A 113 -1.51 6.99 13.47
N CYS A 114 -1.73 6.35 12.32
CA CYS A 114 -2.30 5.00 12.24
C CYS A 114 -1.35 3.92 12.79
N HIS A 115 -0.03 4.13 12.80
CA HIS A 115 0.95 3.17 13.32
C HIS A 115 1.05 3.22 14.84
N LEU A 116 0.74 4.38 15.42
CA LEU A 116 0.90 4.63 16.86
C LEU A 116 -0.34 4.23 17.67
N THR A 117 -1.43 3.78 17.03
CA THR A 117 -2.66 3.41 17.72
C THR A 117 -2.46 2.18 18.60
N LYS A 118 -3.25 2.09 19.66
CA LYS A 118 -3.18 0.97 20.61
C LYS A 118 -3.46 -0.37 19.93
N SER A 119 -4.45 -0.41 19.04
CA SER A 119 -4.83 -1.61 18.28
C SER A 119 -3.66 -2.18 17.47
N VAL A 120 -2.88 -1.32 16.80
CA VAL A 120 -1.69 -1.75 16.06
C VAL A 120 -0.60 -2.23 17.00
N LYS A 121 -0.32 -1.50 18.09
CA LYS A 121 0.71 -1.90 19.07
C LYS A 121 0.40 -3.24 19.73
N ASP A 122 -0.86 -3.44 20.13
CA ASP A 122 -1.33 -4.68 20.75
C ASP A 122 -1.16 -5.85 19.75
N GLU A 123 -1.54 -5.66 18.48
CA GLU A 123 -1.35 -6.68 17.44
C GLU A 123 0.12 -7.03 17.22
N LEU A 124 1.00 -6.03 17.15
CA LEU A 124 2.44 -6.25 16.98
C LEU A 124 3.02 -7.03 18.18
N GLN A 125 2.65 -6.63 19.41
CA GLN A 125 3.15 -7.26 20.63
C GLN A 125 2.71 -8.72 20.75
N VAL A 126 1.44 -9.03 20.44
CA VAL A 126 0.90 -10.40 20.48
C VAL A 126 1.64 -11.32 19.51
N ASN A 127 2.07 -10.80 18.37
CA ASN A 127 2.80 -11.57 17.35
C ASN A 127 4.33 -11.54 17.54
N GLY A 128 4.84 -11.00 18.66
CA GLY A 128 6.28 -10.93 18.93
C GLY A 128 7.04 -9.94 18.03
N ILE A 129 6.32 -8.98 17.44
CA ILE A 129 6.89 -7.94 16.59
C ILE A 129 7.22 -6.73 17.45
N VAL A 130 8.47 -6.27 17.37
CA VAL A 130 8.98 -5.11 18.12
C VAL A 130 9.16 -3.95 17.14
N THR A 131 8.71 -2.75 17.50
CA THR A 131 8.94 -1.54 16.70
C THR A 131 10.18 -0.79 17.17
N ASN A 132 10.69 0.11 16.32
CA ASN A 132 11.72 1.09 16.68
C ASN A 132 11.22 2.14 17.69
#